data_AF-A0A060VPK7-F1
#
_entry.id   AF-A0A060VPK7-F1
#
_cell.length_a   1.000
_cell.length_b   1.000
_cell.length_c   1.000
_cell.angle_alpha   90.00
_cell.angle_beta   90.00
_cell.angle_gamma   90.00
#
_symmetry.space_group_name_H-M   'P 1'
#
loop_
_entity.id
_entity.type
_entity.pdbx_description
1 polymer ?
#
loop_
_entity_poly.entity_id
_entity_poly.type
_entity_poly.pdbx_seq_one_letter_code
_entity_poly.pdbx_strand_id
1 'polypeptide(L)'
;MLVKEAPGRFCRCLPEVMKASQQAIERGVKDCVFIDFKRRSGHFDVTTVASIKEITEKDCHCLLDIAPHAIERLHSVHIYPIVIFIRYKNAKQIKEQKDPLYLRDKVSQKHSKEQFEMAQKTEQEYSKVFTG
;
A
#
# COMPACT_ATOMS: atom_id res chain seq x y z
N MET A 1 -6.93 5.33 13.07
CA MET A 1 -6.44 5.47 11.69
C MET A 1 -5.65 6.75 11.66
N LEU A 2 -4.37 6.67 11.31
CA LEU A 2 -3.37 7.74 11.48
C LEU A 2 -3.82 9.13 11.01
N VAL A 3 -4.49 9.21 9.86
CA VAL A 3 -5.04 10.48 9.32
C VAL A 3 -6.06 11.14 10.27
N LYS A 4 -6.86 10.35 11.00
CA LYS A 4 -7.85 10.86 11.97
C LYS A 4 -7.21 11.24 13.30
N GLU A 5 -6.18 10.52 13.72
CA GLU A 5 -5.54 10.69 15.04
C GLU A 5 -4.50 11.82 15.03
N ALA A 6 -3.85 12.07 13.89
CA ALA A 6 -2.88 13.13 13.72
C ALA A 6 -3.10 13.88 12.39
N PRO A 7 -4.22 14.61 12.27
CA PRO A 7 -4.48 15.43 11.08
C PRO A 7 -3.36 16.46 10.90
N GLY A 8 -2.84 16.57 9.67
CA GLY A 8 -1.69 17.44 9.35
C GLY A 8 -0.34 16.73 9.34
N ARG A 9 -0.19 15.59 10.03
CA ARG A 9 1.04 14.78 9.98
C ARG A 9 0.99 13.62 8.99
N PHE A 10 -0.22 13.14 8.69
CA PHE A 10 -0.44 12.05 7.73
C PHE A 10 -1.50 12.43 6.70
N CYS A 11 -1.22 12.10 5.43
CA CYS A 11 -2.15 12.27 4.34
C CYS A 11 -2.16 11.00 3.49
N ARG A 12 -3.34 10.57 3.04
CA ARG A 12 -3.46 9.39 2.19
C ARG A 12 -3.32 9.81 0.73
N CYS A 13 -2.42 9.16 -0.01
CA CYS A 13 -2.39 9.27 -1.46
C CYS A 13 -3.59 8.51 -2.02
N LEU A 14 -4.58 9.24 -2.55
CA LEU A 14 -5.71 8.62 -3.21
C LEU A 14 -5.32 8.24 -4.64
N PRO A 15 -5.65 7.02 -5.12
CA PRO A 15 -5.39 6.68 -6.50
C PRO A 15 -6.18 7.57 -7.46
N GLU A 16 -5.53 7.96 -8.55
CA GLU A 16 -6.14 8.72 -9.63
C GLU A 16 -6.82 7.77 -10.62
N VAL A 17 -8.07 8.06 -10.98
CA VAL A 17 -8.83 7.26 -11.95
C VAL A 17 -8.41 7.65 -13.37
N MET A 18 -7.91 6.69 -14.14
CA MET A 18 -7.39 6.91 -15.49
C MET A 18 -8.04 5.99 -16.51
N LYS A 19 -8.59 6.59 -17.58
CA LYS A 19 -9.02 5.86 -18.78
C LYS A 19 -7.88 5.85 -19.79
N ALA A 20 -7.13 4.77 -19.84
CA ALA A 20 -6.00 4.59 -20.74
C ALA A 20 -5.93 3.13 -21.22
N SER A 21 -5.16 2.89 -22.29
CA SER A 21 -4.84 1.52 -22.71
C SER A 21 -3.82 0.89 -21.75
N GLN A 22 -3.79 -0.44 -21.70
CA GLN A 22 -2.78 -1.18 -20.92
C GLN A 22 -1.36 -0.75 -21.30
N GLN A 23 -1.08 -0.57 -22.59
CA GLN A 23 0.23 -0.13 -23.08
C GLN A 23 0.61 1.28 -22.60
N ALA A 24 -0.36 2.18 -22.46
CA ALA A 24 -0.11 3.51 -21.93
C ALA A 24 0.22 3.48 -20.43
N ILE A 25 -0.45 2.61 -19.65
CA ILE A 25 -0.14 2.39 -18.24
C ILE A 25 1.26 1.79 -18.07
N GLU A 26 1.59 0.76 -18.85
CA GLU A 26 2.92 0.13 -18.82
C GLU A 26 4.04 1.10 -19.21
N ARG A 27 3.78 1.96 -20.20
CA ARG A 27 4.72 3.03 -20.56
C ARG A 27 4.89 4.04 -19.42
N GLY A 28 3.81 4.46 -18.79
CA GLY A 28 3.89 5.38 -17.63
C GLY A 28 4.65 4.78 -16.44
N VAL A 29 4.59 3.47 -16.23
CA VAL A 29 5.45 2.78 -15.25
C VAL A 29 6.92 2.81 -15.69
N LYS A 30 7.21 2.49 -16.97
CA LYS A 30 8.58 2.51 -17.51
C LYS A 30 9.22 3.89 -17.44
N ASP A 31 8.43 4.92 -17.72
CA ASP A 31 8.87 6.32 -17.70
C ASP A 31 8.87 6.92 -16.28
N CYS A 32 8.65 6.09 -15.25
CA CYS A 32 8.62 6.49 -13.84
C CYS A 32 7.57 7.57 -13.52
N VAL A 33 6.48 7.63 -14.28
CA VAL A 33 5.32 8.49 -13.99
C VAL A 33 4.41 7.82 -12.97
N PHE A 34 4.23 6.50 -13.07
CA PHE A 34 3.38 5.71 -12.19
C PHE A 34 4.21 4.82 -11.26
N ILE A 35 3.93 4.89 -9.97
CA ILE A 35 4.49 3.98 -8.96
C ILE A 35 3.73 2.66 -8.96
N ASP A 36 2.41 2.71 -8.95
CA ASP A 36 1.58 1.52 -8.96
C ASP A 36 0.28 1.76 -9.73
N PHE A 37 -0.37 0.67 -10.14
CA PHE A 37 -1.68 0.72 -10.76
C PHE A 37 -2.51 -0.53 -10.46
N LYS A 38 -3.83 -0.36 -10.39
CA LYS A 38 -4.79 -1.46 -10.26
C LYS A 38 -5.77 -1.39 -11.41
N ARG A 39 -5.85 -2.46 -12.21
CA ARG A 39 -6.83 -2.54 -13.31
C ARG A 39 -8.24 -2.70 -12.74
N ARG A 40 -9.16 -1.87 -13.22
CA ARG A 40 -10.60 -1.93 -12.92
C ARG A 40 -11.39 -2.24 -14.20
N SER A 41 -12.70 -2.38 -14.05
CA SER A 41 -13.59 -2.50 -15.20
C SER A 41 -13.62 -1.16 -15.96
N GLY A 42 -12.97 -1.10 -17.11
CA GLY A 42 -12.96 0.05 -18.02
C GLY A 42 -12.03 1.21 -17.66
N HIS A 43 -11.21 1.10 -16.61
CA HIS A 43 -10.23 2.11 -16.21
C HIS A 43 -9.12 1.51 -15.33
N PHE A 44 -8.17 2.34 -14.93
CA PHE A 44 -7.10 2.03 -13.98
C PHE A 44 -7.15 3.01 -12.82
N ASP A 45 -6.92 2.51 -11.60
CA ASP A 45 -6.52 3.35 -10.48
C ASP A 45 -4.99 3.44 -10.53
N VAL A 46 -4.42 4.64 -10.58
CA VAL A 46 -2.96 4.83 -10.59
C VAL A 46 -2.49 5.59 -9.36
N THR A 47 -1.30 5.26 -8.88
CA THR A 47 -0.55 6.08 -7.92
C THR A 47 0.60 6.73 -8.66
N THR A 48 0.59 8.05 -8.76
CA THR A 48 1.59 8.81 -9.54
C THR A 48 2.72 9.31 -8.66
N VAL A 49 3.91 9.50 -9.23
CA VAL A 49 5.03 10.13 -8.52
C VAL A 49 4.69 11.55 -8.09
N ALA A 50 3.97 12.29 -8.94
CA ALA A 50 3.54 13.66 -8.67
C ALA A 50 2.66 13.74 -7.42
N SER A 51 1.64 12.88 -7.31
CA SER A 51 0.72 12.87 -6.15
C SER A 51 1.45 12.55 -4.84
N ILE A 52 2.46 11.68 -4.86
CA ILE A 52 3.27 11.39 -3.67
C ILE A 52 4.10 12.62 -3.29
N LYS A 53 4.79 13.23 -4.27
CA LYS A 53 5.65 14.41 -4.04
C LYS A 53 4.87 15.58 -3.49
N GLU A 54 3.70 15.88 -4.04
CA GLU A 54 2.84 16.98 -3.58
C GLU A 54 2.46 16.82 -2.09
N ILE A 55 2.20 15.59 -1.64
CA ILE A 55 1.91 15.32 -0.24
C ILE A 55 3.15 15.52 0.62
N THR A 56 4.31 14.99 0.20
CA THR A 56 5.54 15.08 0.98
C THR A 56 6.10 16.50 1.06
N GLU A 57 5.86 17.34 0.06
CA GLU A 57 6.25 18.77 0.05
C GLU A 57 5.49 19.61 1.08
N LYS A 58 4.32 19.12 1.55
CA LYS A 58 3.52 19.75 2.62
C LYS A 58 3.98 19.31 4.03
N ASP A 59 5.18 18.77 4.15
CA ASP A 59 5.75 18.23 5.40
C ASP A 59 4.85 17.16 6.07
N CYS A 60 4.25 16.31 5.24
CA CYS A 60 3.26 15.33 5.65
C CYS A 60 3.67 13.91 5.23
N HIS A 61 3.49 12.93 6.12
CA HIS A 61 3.73 11.53 5.80
C HIS A 61 2.66 11.00 4.84
N CYS A 62 3.08 10.64 3.64
CA CYS A 62 2.23 10.06 2.61
C CYS A 62 1.94 8.58 2.91
N LEU A 63 0.69 8.26 3.24
CA LEU A 63 0.22 6.88 3.38
C LEU A 63 -0.11 6.32 1.99
N LEU A 64 0.63 5.29 1.58
CA LEU A 64 0.51 4.64 0.28
C LEU A 64 -0.25 3.32 0.37
N ASP A 65 -1.19 3.11 -0.56
CA ASP A 65 -1.84 1.81 -0.82
C ASP A 65 -1.31 1.27 -2.15
N ILE A 66 -0.10 0.71 -2.10
CA ILE A 66 0.61 0.15 -3.24
C ILE A 66 1.04 -1.29 -2.96
N ALA A 67 1.26 -2.07 -4.03
CA ALA A 67 1.84 -3.40 -3.90
C ALA A 67 3.33 -3.34 -3.51
N PRO A 68 3.86 -4.35 -2.77
CA PRO A 68 5.26 -4.33 -2.31
C PRO A 68 6.30 -4.18 -3.43
N HIS A 69 6.07 -4.77 -4.60
CA HIS A 69 6.97 -4.65 -5.74
C HIS A 69 7.10 -3.20 -6.27
N ALA A 70 6.15 -2.31 -5.97
CA ALA A 70 6.21 -0.90 -6.34
C ALA A 70 7.22 -0.10 -5.48
N ILE A 71 7.72 -0.67 -4.37
CA ILE A 71 8.73 -0.02 -3.52
C ILE A 71 10.02 0.23 -4.29
N GLU A 72 10.44 -0.69 -5.16
CA GLU A 72 11.64 -0.51 -5.98
C GLU A 72 11.48 0.68 -6.96
N ARG A 73 10.25 0.97 -7.42
CA ARG A 73 9.95 2.14 -8.26
C ARG A 73 9.94 3.44 -7.47
N LEU A 74 9.61 3.42 -6.18
CA LEU A 74 9.79 4.60 -5.32
C LEU A 74 11.27 4.95 -5.20
N HIS A 75 12.12 3.95 -5.00
CA HIS A 75 13.57 4.17 -4.89
C HIS A 75 14.17 4.74 -6.18
N SER A 76 13.71 4.30 -7.37
CA SER A 76 14.22 4.83 -8.64
C SER A 76 13.91 6.32 -8.87
N VAL A 77 12.94 6.87 -8.14
CA VAL A 77 12.60 8.30 -8.16
C VAL A 77 13.02 9.04 -6.88
N HIS A 78 13.95 8.45 -6.12
CA HIS A 78 14.51 9.01 -4.88
C HIS A 78 13.47 9.26 -3.78
N ILE A 79 12.42 8.44 -3.73
CA ILE A 79 11.47 8.40 -2.62
C ILE A 79 11.75 7.14 -1.81
N TYR A 80 12.10 7.31 -0.53
CA TYR A 80 12.46 6.22 0.37
C TYR A 80 11.36 6.04 1.42
N PRO A 81 10.41 5.10 1.22
CA PRO A 81 9.30 4.91 2.13
C PRO A 81 9.75 4.26 3.45
N ILE A 82 9.00 4.51 4.52
CA ILE A 82 9.04 3.70 5.74
C ILE A 82 8.10 2.52 5.53
N VAL A 83 8.65 1.31 5.48
CA VAL A 83 7.90 0.09 5.16
C VAL A 83 7.73 -0.75 6.42
N ILE A 84 6.54 -0.70 7.01
CA ILE A 84 6.22 -1.44 8.24
C ILE A 84 5.47 -2.72 7.89
N PHE A 85 6.05 -3.88 8.22
CA PHE A 85 5.38 -5.17 8.09
C PHE A 85 4.78 -5.62 9.43
N ILE A 86 3.47 -5.95 9.42
CA ILE A 86 2.77 -6.46 10.60
C ILE A 86 2.86 -7.99 10.61
N ARG A 87 3.79 -8.52 11.42
CA ARG A 87 3.98 -9.96 11.58
C ARG A 87 2.95 -10.55 12.55
N TYR A 88 2.27 -11.60 12.12
CA TYR A 88 1.38 -12.41 12.96
C TYR A 88 2.09 -13.69 13.43
N LYS A 89 1.76 -14.17 14.63
CA LYS A 89 2.27 -15.44 15.18
C LYS A 89 1.57 -16.65 14.56
N ASN A 90 0.28 -16.53 14.26
CA ASN A 90 -0.56 -17.56 13.65
C ASN A 90 -1.92 -16.99 13.22
N ALA A 91 -2.68 -17.78 12.46
CA ALA A 91 -4.04 -17.44 12.01
C ALA A 91 -5.05 -17.21 13.15
N LYS A 92 -4.80 -17.76 14.35
CA LYS A 92 -5.66 -17.54 15.52
C LYS A 92 -5.52 -16.09 16.02
N GLN A 93 -4.30 -15.55 16.05
CA GLN A 93 -4.07 -14.15 16.42
C GLN A 93 -4.86 -13.19 15.54
N ILE A 94 -4.86 -13.39 14.21
CA ILE A 94 -5.63 -12.58 13.25
C ILE A 94 -7.12 -12.63 13.56
N LYS A 95 -7.66 -13.84 13.76
CA LYS A 95 -9.09 -14.05 14.05
C LYS A 95 -9.53 -13.41 15.38
N GLU A 96 -8.63 -13.39 16.36
CA GLU A 96 -8.92 -12.93 17.73
C GLU A 96 -8.58 -11.46 17.96
N GLN A 97 -8.09 -10.74 16.95
CA GLN A 97 -7.87 -9.29 17.08
C GLN A 97 -9.20 -8.60 17.42
N LYS A 98 -9.17 -7.78 18.46
CA LYS A 98 -10.29 -6.96 18.89
C LYS A 98 -9.84 -5.51 18.90
N ASP A 99 -10.40 -4.71 18.00
CA ASP A 99 -10.32 -3.27 18.06
C ASP A 99 -11.74 -2.73 17.85
N PRO A 100 -12.38 -2.17 18.89
CA PRO A 100 -13.77 -1.72 18.80
C PRO A 100 -13.95 -0.55 17.82
N LEU A 101 -12.87 0.16 17.49
CA LEU A 101 -12.90 1.34 16.64
C LEU A 101 -12.62 1.00 15.17
N TYR A 102 -11.66 0.10 14.92
CA TYR A 102 -11.10 -0.19 13.59
C TYR A 102 -11.30 -1.63 13.10
N LEU A 103 -11.58 -2.61 13.98
CA LEU A 103 -11.76 -4.02 13.63
C LEU A 103 -13.11 -4.54 14.17
N ARG A 104 -14.19 -4.01 13.61
CA ARG A 104 -15.56 -4.39 14.00
C ARG A 104 -16.04 -5.70 13.39
N ASP A 105 -15.52 -6.06 12.22
CA ASP A 105 -15.94 -7.24 11.49
C ASP A 105 -15.23 -8.49 12.00
N LYS A 106 -16.00 -9.56 12.19
CA LYS A 106 -15.46 -10.87 12.55
C LYS A 106 -14.78 -11.50 11.34
N VAL A 107 -13.53 -11.92 11.51
CA VAL A 107 -12.80 -12.68 10.50
C VAL A 107 -13.14 -14.17 10.64
N SER A 108 -13.48 -14.82 9.52
CA SER A 108 -13.75 -16.26 9.52
C SER A 108 -12.45 -17.06 9.72
N GLN A 109 -12.56 -18.32 10.16
CA GLN A 109 -11.37 -19.18 10.28
C GLN A 109 -10.69 -19.43 8.94
N LYS A 110 -11.46 -19.49 7.85
CA LYS A 110 -10.92 -19.63 6.49
C LYS A 110 -10.11 -18.38 6.10
N HIS A 111 -10.71 -17.20 6.23
CA HIS A 111 -10.04 -15.94 5.89
C HIS A 111 -8.80 -15.69 6.77
N SER A 112 -8.84 -16.06 8.05
CA SER A 112 -7.67 -15.86 8.93
C SER A 112 -6.48 -16.76 8.57
N LYS A 113 -6.74 -17.98 8.05
CA LYS A 113 -5.68 -18.85 7.50
C LYS A 113 -5.11 -18.28 6.20
N GLU A 114 -5.97 -17.87 5.26
CA GLU A 114 -5.56 -17.27 3.99
C GLU A 114 -4.73 -16.00 4.20
N GLN A 115 -5.14 -15.12 5.14
CA GLN A 115 -4.37 -13.92 5.50
C GLN A 115 -3.01 -14.26 6.13
N PHE A 116 -2.95 -15.29 6.98
CA PHE A 116 -1.70 -15.72 7.58
C PHE A 116 -0.72 -16.28 6.54
N GLU A 117 -1.19 -17.15 5.65
CA GLU A 117 -0.39 -17.70 4.55
C GLU A 117 0.12 -16.60 3.61
N MET A 118 -0.75 -15.64 3.26
CA MET A 118 -0.37 -14.48 2.44
C MET A 118 0.66 -13.59 3.14
N ALA A 119 0.53 -13.38 4.45
CA ALA A 119 1.51 -12.64 5.24
C ALA A 119 2.87 -13.35 5.26
N GLN A 120 2.91 -14.68 5.45
CA GLN A 120 4.15 -15.47 5.41
C GLN A 120 4.85 -15.39 4.05
N LYS A 121 4.07 -15.50 2.95
CA LYS A 121 4.61 -15.34 1.60
C LYS A 121 5.18 -13.94 1.39
N THR A 122 4.44 -12.91 1.81
CA THR A 122 4.89 -11.51 1.70
C THR A 122 6.19 -11.29 2.46
N GLU A 123 6.30 -11.83 3.67
CA GLU A 123 7.50 -11.74 4.48
C GLU A 123 8.70 -12.44 3.82
N GLN A 124 8.51 -13.66 3.32
CA GLN A 124 9.56 -14.41 2.64
C GLN A 124 10.08 -13.67 1.40
N GLU A 125 9.19 -13.05 0.63
CA GLU A 125 9.52 -12.41 -0.65
C GLU A 125 10.05 -10.97 -0.48
N TYR A 126 9.54 -10.23 0.51
CA TYR A 126 9.76 -8.78 0.63
C TYR A 126 10.45 -8.33 1.92
N SER A 127 10.92 -9.24 2.79
CA SER A 127 11.60 -8.85 4.04
C SER A 127 12.77 -7.87 3.84
N LYS A 128 13.48 -7.95 2.71
CA LYS A 128 14.60 -7.05 2.36
C LYS A 128 14.22 -5.57 2.23
N VAL A 129 12.94 -5.26 2.00
CA VAL A 129 12.47 -3.86 1.84
C VAL A 129 11.81 -3.31 3.10
N PHE A 130 11.65 -4.11 4.16
CA PHE A 130 11.04 -3.63 5.40
C PHE A 130 11.99 -2.70 6.16
N THR A 131 11.42 -1.66 6.78
CA THR A 131 12.12 -0.71 7.63
C THR A 131 12.00 -1.14 9.09
N GLY A 132 13.12 -1.13 9.82
CA GLY A 132 13.22 -1.53 11.23
C GLY A 132 12.85 -0.42 12.20
#